data_AF-G5BME0-F1
#
_entry.id   AF-G5BME0-F1
#
_cell.length_a   1.000
_cell.length_b   1.000
_cell.length_c   1.000
_cell.angle_alpha   90.00
_cell.angle_beta   90.00
_cell.angle_gamma   90.00
#
_symmetry.space_group_name_H-M   'P 1'
#
loop_
_entity.id
_entity.type
_entity.pdbx_description
1 polymer ?
#
loop_
_entity_poly.entity_id
_entity_poly.type
_entity_poly.pdbx_seq_one_letter_code
_entity_poly.pdbx_strand_id
1 'polypeptide(L)'
;MSNKKLRQVGLSQELCDCLSRHQIVTCRDFLCLSPLEVMKVTGLSYQGVHELLCMVSRACAPQMQMAYGIKTQRSANCLAAFLSMTLSTLDEAHGGVACGSLTEITGPPGCGKTQFCIMMSVLATLPTSMGGLEGTVVYTDTESAFSAERLIEIAEFCFPRYFNIEEKLILTSTKVHVF
;
A
#
# COMPACT_ATOMS: atom_id res chain seq x y z
N MET A 1 -4.63 10.94 10.13
CA MET A 1 -4.12 12.30 10.43
C MET A 1 -2.60 12.43 10.29
N SER A 2 -1.89 11.38 9.86
CA SER A 2 -0.42 11.40 9.68
C SER A 2 0.04 12.35 8.56
N ASN A 3 -0.79 12.62 7.55
CA ASN A 3 -0.50 13.57 6.47
C ASN A 3 -0.64 15.06 6.90
N LYS A 4 -0.91 15.34 8.18
CA LYS A 4 -0.96 16.71 8.70
C LYS A 4 0.41 17.37 8.51
N LYS A 5 0.42 18.60 8.00
CA LYS A 5 1.68 19.33 7.74
C LYS A 5 2.32 19.75 9.05
N LEU A 6 3.65 19.64 9.14
CA LEU A 6 4.42 19.99 10.33
C LEU A 6 4.25 21.46 10.76
N ARG A 7 4.07 22.37 9.79
CA ARG A 7 3.75 23.79 10.06
C ARG A 7 2.48 24.00 10.88
N GLN A 8 1.57 23.02 10.92
CA GLN A 8 0.30 23.08 11.67
C GLN A 8 0.39 22.42 13.05
N VAL A 9 1.58 21.95 13.46
CA VAL A 9 1.82 21.22 14.71
C VAL A 9 2.31 22.14 15.83
N GLY A 10 2.63 23.40 15.54
CA GLY A 10 3.17 24.36 16.51
C GLY A 10 4.70 24.33 16.64
N LEU A 11 5.38 23.80 15.62
CA LEU A 11 6.83 23.81 15.49
C LEU A 11 7.33 25.22 15.14
N SER A 12 8.57 25.55 15.56
CA SER A 12 9.19 26.81 15.16
C SER A 12 9.37 26.88 13.63
N GLN A 13 9.32 28.09 13.09
CA GLN A 13 9.46 28.32 11.65
C GLN A 13 10.82 27.83 11.13
N GLU A 14 11.89 28.05 11.89
CA GLU A 14 13.25 27.60 11.57
C GLU A 14 13.36 26.08 11.48
N LEU A 15 12.76 25.35 12.44
CA LEU A 15 12.74 23.88 12.41
C LEU A 15 11.89 23.36 11.25
N CYS A 16 10.74 23.98 10.97
CA CYS A 16 9.93 23.63 9.80
C CYS A 16 10.71 23.80 8.50
N ASP A 17 11.46 24.89 8.37
CA ASP A 17 12.21 25.20 7.16
C ASP A 17 13.45 24.29 7.04
N CYS A 18 14.09 23.92 8.15
CA CYS A 18 15.17 22.92 8.21
C CYS A 18 14.69 21.54 7.75
N LEU A 19 13.57 21.06 8.28
CA LEU A 19 12.97 19.77 7.92
C LEU A 19 12.49 19.75 6.46
N SER A 20 11.90 20.86 5.99
CA SER A 20 11.43 20.96 4.60
C SER A 20 12.55 20.84 3.56
N ARG A 21 13.76 21.31 3.87
CA ARG A 21 14.94 21.14 3.00
C ARG A 21 15.33 19.68 2.78
N HIS A 22 14.92 18.80 3.70
CA HIS A 22 15.14 17.36 3.63
C HIS A 22 13.89 16.58 3.19
N GLN A 23 12.91 17.27 2.59
CA GLN A 23 11.63 16.71 2.15
C GLN A 23 10.76 16.15 3.30
N ILE A 24 11.02 16.57 4.54
CA ILE A 24 10.23 16.17 5.71
C ILE A 24 9.16 17.25 5.94
N VAL A 25 7.94 17.02 5.45
CA VAL A 25 6.89 18.04 5.41
C VAL A 25 5.64 17.68 6.21
N THR A 26 5.38 16.39 6.41
CA THR A 26 4.24 15.88 7.17
C THR A 26 4.65 15.19 8.47
N CYS A 27 3.69 15.00 9.39
CA CYS A 27 3.90 14.19 10.59
C CYS A 27 4.33 12.76 10.24
N ARG A 28 3.83 12.19 9.13
CA ARG A 28 4.23 10.87 8.63
C ARG A 28 5.72 10.84 8.32
N ASP A 29 6.19 11.77 7.50
CA ASP A 29 7.58 11.82 7.06
C ASP A 29 8.52 11.93 8.27
N PHE A 30 8.16 12.78 9.24
CA PHE A 30 8.92 12.97 10.46
C PHE A 30 8.94 11.73 11.35
N LEU A 31 7.79 11.09 11.57
CA LEU A 31 7.68 9.92 12.45
C LEU A 31 8.23 8.63 11.84
N CYS A 32 8.50 8.62 10.53
CA CYS A 32 9.20 7.52 9.86
C CYS A 32 10.73 7.58 10.06
N LEU A 33 11.27 8.67 10.59
CA LEU A 33 12.69 8.81 10.88
C LEU A 33 13.03 8.29 12.27
N SER A 34 14.21 7.68 12.39
CA SER A 34 14.80 7.37 13.68
C SER A 34 15.21 8.65 14.43
N PRO A 35 15.26 8.63 15.77
CA PRO A 35 15.71 9.79 16.55
C PRO A 35 17.09 10.32 16.12
N LEU A 36 18.00 9.44 15.70
CA LEU A 36 19.34 9.81 15.25
C LEU A 36 19.32 10.55 13.90
N GLU A 37 18.45 10.17 12.98
CA GLU A 37 18.26 10.89 11.71
C GLU A 37 17.68 12.28 11.96
N VAL A 38 16.70 12.40 12.87
CA VAL A 38 16.15 13.70 13.26
C VAL A 38 17.21 14.58 13.91
N MET A 39 18.06 14.02 14.79
CA MET A 39 19.18 14.76 15.38
C MET A 39 20.15 15.26 14.29
N LYS A 40 20.49 14.39 13.32
CA LYS A 40 21.39 14.74 12.21
C LYS A 40 20.83 15.86 11.34
N VAL A 41 19.53 15.86 11.09
CA VAL A 41 18.87 16.87 10.25
C VAL A 41 18.69 18.19 11.00
N THR A 42 18.24 18.13 12.26
CA THR A 42 17.83 19.32 13.03
C THR A 42 18.96 19.94 13.84
N GLY A 43 20.05 19.19 14.10
CA GLY A 43 21.12 19.59 15.00
C GLY A 43 20.73 19.62 16.48
N LEU A 44 19.53 19.14 16.83
CA LEU A 44 19.03 19.11 18.20
C LEU A 44 19.71 18.00 19.02
N SER A 45 19.72 18.20 20.34
CA SER A 45 20.10 17.15 21.30
C SER A 45 19.08 16.01 21.29
N TYR A 46 19.47 14.84 21.80
CA TYR A 46 18.55 13.70 21.91
C TYR A 46 17.28 14.05 22.71
N GLN A 47 17.43 14.85 23.78
CA GLN A 47 16.30 15.33 24.57
C GLN A 47 15.37 16.23 23.74
N GLY A 48 15.94 17.20 23.01
CA GLY A 48 15.15 18.09 22.15
C GLY A 48 14.40 17.33 21.06
N VAL A 49 15.03 16.30 20.47
CA VAL A 49 14.36 15.40 19.51
C VAL A 49 13.25 14.59 20.15
N HIS A 50 13.43 14.10 21.38
CA HIS A 50 12.39 13.35 22.09
C HIS A 50 11.17 14.23 22.41
N GLU A 51 11.39 15.47 22.83
CA GLU A 51 10.31 16.46 23.03
C GLU A 51 9.58 16.75 21.72
N LEU A 52 10.33 16.88 20.62
CA LEU A 52 9.77 17.07 19.28
C LEU A 52 8.90 15.89 18.84
N LEU A 53 9.39 14.66 19.05
CA LEU A 53 8.67 13.42 18.78
C LEU A 53 7.37 13.34 19.58
N CYS A 54 7.38 13.69 20.87
CA CYS A 54 6.18 13.75 21.69
C CYS A 54 5.17 14.78 21.14
N MET A 55 5.63 15.97 20.76
CA MET A 55 4.79 17.03 20.20
C MET A 55 4.13 16.60 18.89
N VAL A 56 4.92 16.10 17.93
CA VAL A 56 4.41 15.63 16.63
C VAL A 56 3.47 14.45 16.81
N SER A 57 3.83 13.48 17.67
CA SER A 57 2.99 12.31 17.96
C SER A 57 1.63 12.71 18.52
N ARG A 58 1.58 13.64 19.49
CA ARG A 58 0.32 14.13 20.06
C ARG A 58 -0.54 14.85 19.02
N ALA A 59 0.08 15.60 18.11
CA ALA A 59 -0.63 16.38 17.11
C ALA A 59 -1.27 15.54 15.98
N CYS A 60 -0.79 14.31 15.76
CA CYS A 60 -1.34 13.37 14.78
C CYS A 60 -1.94 12.10 15.38
N ALA A 61 -1.89 11.94 16.70
CA ALA A 61 -2.46 10.81 17.41
C ALA A 61 -3.96 10.70 17.06
N PRO A 62 -4.44 9.49 16.71
CA PRO A 62 -5.86 9.28 16.51
C PRO A 62 -6.61 9.57 17.81
N GLN A 63 -7.80 10.16 17.71
CA GLN A 63 -8.67 10.27 18.88
C GLN A 63 -9.07 8.88 19.37
N MET A 64 -9.29 8.73 20.67
CA MET A 64 -9.84 7.50 21.23
C MET A 64 -11.14 7.17 20.52
N GLN A 65 -11.24 5.94 20.02
CA GLN A 65 -12.45 5.43 19.39
C GLN A 65 -12.87 4.13 20.09
N MET A 66 -14.18 3.96 20.29
CA MET A 66 -14.73 2.70 20.75
C MET A 66 -14.64 1.65 19.64
N ALA A 67 -14.40 0.38 20.01
CA ALA A 67 -14.31 -0.73 19.06
C ALA A 67 -15.55 -0.84 18.14
N TYR A 68 -16.75 -0.57 18.69
CA TYR A 68 -17.99 -0.54 17.92
C TYR A 68 -18.01 0.57 16.85
N GLY A 69 -17.44 1.74 17.16
CA GLY A 69 -17.29 2.84 16.21
C GLY A 69 -16.38 2.47 15.04
N ILE A 70 -15.27 1.77 15.34
CA ILE A 70 -14.33 1.27 14.32
C ILE A 70 -15.03 0.28 13.37
N LYS A 71 -15.82 -0.67 13.91
CA LYS A 71 -16.58 -1.63 13.10
C LYS A 71 -17.55 -0.92 12.16
N THR A 72 -18.30 0.05 12.68
CA THR A 72 -19.31 0.80 11.91
C THR A 72 -18.66 1.65 10.80
N GLN A 73 -17.51 2.29 11.08
CA GLN A 73 -16.76 3.05 10.07
C GLN A 73 -16.17 2.17 8.98
N ARG A 74 -15.65 0.97 9.30
CA ARG A 74 -15.16 0.03 8.29
C ARG A 74 -16.27 -0.47 7.36
N SER A 75 -17.49 -0.62 7.88
CA SER A 75 -18.65 -0.94 7.03
C SER A 75 -19.10 0.23 6.15
N ALA A 76 -18.81 1.49 6.55
CA ALA A 76 -19.15 2.69 5.78
C ALA A 76 -18.06 3.09 4.77
N ASN A 77 -16.79 2.79 5.04
CA ASN A 77 -15.70 3.01 4.11
C ASN A 77 -15.71 1.91 3.04
N CYS A 78 -16.15 2.25 1.83
CA CYS A 78 -16.26 1.33 0.68
C CYS A 78 -14.92 0.87 0.07
N LEU A 79 -13.77 1.11 0.72
CA LEU A 79 -12.50 0.55 0.23
C LEU A 79 -12.53 -0.97 0.41
N ALA A 80 -12.16 -1.69 -0.64
CA ALA A 80 -12.08 -3.15 -0.58
C ALA A 80 -11.12 -3.56 0.54
N ALA A 81 -11.66 -4.18 1.59
CA ALA A 81 -10.85 -4.69 2.71
C ALA A 81 -9.97 -5.86 2.25
N PHE A 82 -10.41 -6.59 1.23
CA PHE A 82 -9.75 -7.75 0.67
C PHE A 82 -9.84 -7.73 -0.85
N LEU A 83 -8.79 -8.21 -1.51
CA LEU A 83 -8.78 -8.54 -2.93
C LEU A 83 -9.02 -10.04 -3.08
N SER A 84 -10.13 -10.43 -3.73
CA SER A 84 -10.44 -11.84 -4.00
C SER A 84 -9.30 -12.47 -4.82
N MET A 85 -8.95 -13.72 -4.50
CA MET A 85 -7.93 -14.50 -5.20
C MET A 85 -8.53 -15.30 -6.37
N THR A 86 -9.86 -15.23 -6.56
CA THR A 86 -10.64 -16.04 -7.52
C THR A 86 -10.51 -17.55 -7.33
N LEU A 87 -10.04 -17.96 -6.15
CA LEU A 87 -9.92 -19.34 -5.70
C LEU A 87 -10.97 -19.54 -4.61
N SER A 88 -12.12 -20.09 -4.96
CA SER A 88 -13.29 -20.15 -4.06
C SER A 88 -12.97 -20.71 -2.68
N THR A 89 -12.24 -21.82 -2.60
CA THR A 89 -11.86 -22.45 -1.32
C THR A 89 -10.94 -21.57 -0.47
N LEU A 90 -10.05 -20.81 -1.10
CA LEU A 90 -9.10 -19.94 -0.42
C LEU A 90 -9.75 -18.63 0.00
N ASP A 91 -10.62 -18.08 -0.85
CA ASP A 91 -11.43 -16.90 -0.54
C ASP A 91 -12.48 -17.20 0.54
N GLU A 92 -13.06 -18.41 0.58
CA GLU A 92 -13.94 -18.83 1.68
C GLU A 92 -13.18 -18.94 3.02
N ALA A 93 -11.93 -19.40 2.98
CA ALA A 93 -11.11 -19.56 4.19
C ALA A 93 -10.53 -18.23 4.70
N HIS A 94 -10.14 -17.32 3.82
CA HIS A 94 -9.39 -16.11 4.18
C HIS A 94 -10.05 -14.79 3.79
N GLY A 95 -11.11 -14.81 2.97
CA GLY A 95 -11.78 -13.62 2.45
C GLY A 95 -11.06 -12.93 1.29
N GLY A 96 -9.91 -13.44 0.86
CA GLY A 96 -9.01 -12.80 -0.11
C GLY A 96 -7.72 -12.29 0.53
N VAL A 97 -6.92 -11.55 -0.23
CA VAL A 97 -5.68 -10.89 0.26
C VAL A 97 -6.05 -9.57 0.92
N ALA A 98 -5.72 -9.40 2.21
CA ALA A 98 -6.09 -8.22 2.98
C ALA A 98 -5.34 -6.96 2.53
N CYS A 99 -6.08 -5.93 2.13
CA CYS A 99 -5.52 -4.66 1.70
C CYS A 99 -4.94 -3.87 2.88
N GLY A 100 -3.81 -3.19 2.67
CA GLY A 100 -3.11 -2.45 3.72
C GLY A 100 -2.36 -3.34 4.73
N SER A 101 -2.15 -4.62 4.38
CA SER A 101 -1.36 -5.57 5.16
C SER A 101 -0.24 -6.18 4.31
N LEU A 102 0.72 -6.84 4.97
CA LEU A 102 1.73 -7.67 4.30
C LEU A 102 1.28 -9.13 4.34
N THR A 103 1.18 -9.75 3.17
CA THR A 103 0.84 -11.18 3.03
C THR A 103 2.05 -11.91 2.45
N GLU A 104 2.54 -12.95 3.16
CA GLU A 104 3.65 -13.78 2.71
C GLU A 104 3.13 -15.06 2.03
N ILE A 105 3.69 -15.38 0.86
CA ILE A 105 3.36 -16.60 0.10
C ILE A 105 4.60 -17.49 0.05
N THR A 106 4.54 -18.62 0.74
CA THR A 106 5.67 -19.54 0.89
C THR A 106 5.36 -20.93 0.35
N GLY A 107 6.40 -21.64 -0.08
CA GLY A 107 6.29 -23.00 -0.64
C GLY A 107 7.51 -23.41 -1.45
N PRO A 108 7.64 -24.70 -1.80
CA PRO A 108 8.78 -25.22 -2.54
C PRO A 108 8.90 -24.65 -3.97
N PRO A 109 10.06 -24.77 -4.63
CA PRO A 109 10.20 -24.42 -6.05
C PRO A 109 9.14 -25.14 -6.90
N GLY A 110 8.60 -24.46 -7.91
CA GLY A 110 7.60 -25.04 -8.81
C GLY A 110 6.16 -25.15 -8.25
N CYS A 111 5.89 -24.75 -7.01
CA CYS A 111 4.53 -24.82 -6.44
C CYS A 111 3.57 -23.72 -6.93
N GLY A 112 4.01 -22.83 -7.83
CA GLY A 112 3.16 -21.82 -8.44
C GLY A 112 3.17 -20.42 -7.80
N LYS A 113 4.13 -20.09 -6.92
CA LYS A 113 4.23 -18.74 -6.30
C LYS A 113 4.22 -17.60 -7.31
N THR A 114 5.08 -17.66 -8.32
CA THR A 114 5.16 -16.65 -9.39
C THR A 114 3.84 -16.57 -10.18
N GLN A 115 3.20 -17.71 -10.45
CA GLN A 115 1.90 -17.75 -11.13
C GLN A 115 0.81 -17.07 -10.31
N PHE A 116 0.80 -17.29 -8.99
CA PHE A 116 -0.11 -16.61 -8.08
C PHE A 116 0.14 -15.09 -8.09
N CYS A 117 1.39 -14.64 -8.02
CA CYS A 117 1.70 -13.20 -8.06
C CYS A 117 1.28 -12.54 -9.39
N ILE A 118 1.47 -13.22 -10.53
CA ILE A 118 1.00 -12.74 -11.84
C ILE A 118 -0.53 -12.67 -11.88
N MET A 119 -1.23 -13.70 -11.38
CA MET A 119 -2.69 -13.70 -11.25
C MET A 119 -3.18 -12.51 -10.41
N MET A 120 -2.62 -12.31 -9.22
CA MET A 120 -2.98 -11.18 -8.35
C MET A 120 -2.72 -9.82 -9.03
N SER A 121 -1.71 -9.73 -9.90
CA SER A 121 -1.44 -8.53 -10.67
C SER A 121 -2.58 -8.22 -11.65
N VAL A 122 -3.11 -9.24 -12.34
CA VAL A 122 -4.31 -9.08 -13.19
C VAL A 122 -5.49 -8.64 -12.33
N LEU A 123 -5.79 -9.36 -11.25
CA LEU A 123 -6.93 -9.09 -10.36
C LEU A 123 -6.92 -7.67 -9.79
N ALA A 124 -5.76 -7.17 -9.36
CA ALA A 124 -5.63 -5.83 -8.82
C ALA A 124 -5.95 -4.73 -9.85
N THR A 125 -5.68 -4.96 -11.14
CA THR A 125 -5.95 -3.99 -12.21
C THR A 125 -7.40 -3.97 -12.70
N LEU A 126 -8.17 -5.02 -12.40
CA LEU A 126 -9.56 -5.15 -12.85
C LEU A 126 -10.47 -4.07 -12.25
N PRO A 127 -11.61 -3.78 -12.92
CA PRO A 127 -12.66 -2.94 -12.38
C PRO A 127 -13.13 -3.37 -10.99
N THR A 128 -13.50 -2.40 -10.15
CA THR A 128 -14.09 -2.65 -8.83
C THR A 128 -15.43 -3.38 -8.94
N SER A 129 -16.18 -3.15 -10.02
CA SER A 129 -17.39 -3.90 -10.38
C SER A 129 -17.16 -5.39 -10.65
N MET A 130 -15.90 -5.79 -10.87
CA MET A 130 -15.48 -7.17 -11.07
C MET A 130 -14.67 -7.72 -9.87
N GLY A 131 -14.65 -7.00 -8.75
CA GLY A 131 -13.91 -7.39 -7.55
C GLY A 131 -12.42 -7.05 -7.58
N GLY A 132 -11.95 -6.30 -8.59
CA GLY A 132 -10.60 -5.74 -8.62
C GLY A 132 -10.49 -4.44 -7.84
N LEU A 133 -9.33 -3.78 -7.94
CA LEU A 133 -9.04 -2.52 -7.24
C LEU A 133 -8.98 -1.30 -8.15
N GLU A 134 -9.16 -1.47 -9.47
CA GLU A 134 -8.84 -0.47 -10.50
C GLU A 134 -7.42 0.12 -10.36
N GLY A 135 -6.54 -0.64 -9.71
CA GLY A 135 -5.24 -0.18 -9.25
C GLY A 135 -4.14 -0.29 -10.30
N THR A 136 -2.95 0.12 -9.89
CA THR A 136 -1.68 -0.08 -10.61
C THR A 136 -0.82 -1.03 -9.76
N VAL A 137 -0.09 -1.91 -10.42
CA VAL A 137 0.75 -2.93 -9.77
C VAL A 137 2.21 -2.59 -9.99
N VAL A 138 2.98 -2.68 -8.90
CA VAL A 138 4.44 -2.69 -8.94
C VAL A 138 4.88 -4.11 -8.63
N TYR A 139 5.45 -4.78 -9.62
CA TYR A 139 5.97 -6.13 -9.52
C TYR A 139 7.50 -6.06 -9.44
N THR A 140 8.09 -6.52 -8.36
CA THR A 140 9.56 -6.60 -8.21
C THR A 140 10.01 -8.04 -8.42
N ASP A 141 10.77 -8.28 -9.48
CA ASP A 141 11.22 -9.60 -9.87
C ASP A 141 12.73 -9.76 -9.68
N THR A 142 13.11 -10.57 -8.70
CA THR A 142 14.52 -10.84 -8.38
C THR A 142 15.08 -12.05 -9.11
N GLU A 143 14.24 -12.84 -9.79
CA GLU A 143 14.65 -14.11 -10.43
C GLU A 143 14.48 -14.08 -11.95
N SER A 144 14.04 -12.95 -12.52
CA SER A 144 13.69 -12.83 -13.96
C SER A 144 12.67 -13.90 -14.40
N ALA A 145 11.73 -14.24 -13.50
CA ALA A 145 10.72 -15.26 -13.69
C ALA A 145 9.37 -14.69 -14.19
N PHE A 146 9.20 -13.36 -14.22
CA PHE A 146 8.00 -12.72 -14.75
C PHE A 146 7.92 -12.87 -16.27
N SER A 147 6.72 -13.23 -16.78
CA SER A 147 6.43 -13.26 -18.22
C SER A 147 5.19 -12.43 -18.52
N ALA A 148 5.35 -11.45 -19.41
CA ALA A 148 4.25 -10.60 -19.88
C ALA A 148 3.24 -11.40 -20.73
N GLU A 149 3.72 -12.35 -21.54
CA GLU A 149 2.84 -13.27 -22.28
C GLU A 149 1.98 -14.05 -21.31
N ARG A 150 2.57 -14.55 -20.22
CA ARG A 150 1.83 -15.30 -19.20
C ARG A 150 0.78 -14.45 -18.49
N LEU A 151 1.06 -13.17 -18.25
CA LEU A 151 0.08 -12.23 -17.70
C LEU A 151 -1.13 -12.09 -18.63
N ILE A 152 -0.89 -11.92 -19.93
CA ILE A 152 -1.94 -11.80 -20.95
C ILE A 152 -2.75 -13.10 -21.03
N GLU A 153 -2.09 -14.26 -21.07
CA GLU A 153 -2.76 -15.56 -21.08
C GLU A 153 -3.69 -15.75 -19.87
N ILE A 154 -3.21 -15.39 -18.67
CA ILE A 154 -4.01 -15.46 -17.45
C ILE A 154 -5.21 -14.52 -17.53
N ALA A 155 -5.01 -13.29 -17.99
CA ALA A 155 -6.08 -12.31 -18.15
C ALA A 155 -7.17 -12.82 -19.09
N GLU A 156 -6.81 -13.25 -20.30
CA GLU A 156 -7.74 -13.77 -21.30
C GLU A 156 -8.45 -15.03 -20.83
N PHE A 157 -7.72 -15.97 -20.22
CA PHE A 157 -8.30 -17.25 -19.77
C PHE A 157 -9.28 -17.07 -18.60
N CYS A 158 -8.91 -16.27 -17.59
CA CYS A 158 -9.73 -16.10 -16.40
C CYS A 158 -10.91 -15.15 -16.63
N PHE A 159 -10.75 -14.16 -17.52
CA PHE A 159 -11.78 -13.15 -17.80
C PHE A 159 -12.04 -12.95 -19.29
N PRO A 160 -12.42 -14.02 -20.04
CA PRO A 160 -12.52 -13.99 -21.50
C PRO A 160 -13.58 -13.01 -22.01
N ARG A 161 -14.64 -12.77 -21.24
CA ARG A 161 -15.68 -11.79 -21.59
C ARG A 161 -15.22 -10.35 -21.41
N TYR A 162 -14.29 -10.12 -20.48
CA TYR A 162 -13.78 -8.78 -20.21
C TYR A 162 -12.64 -8.46 -21.16
N PHE A 163 -11.65 -9.34 -21.30
CA PHE A 163 -10.52 -9.19 -22.22
C PHE A 163 -10.85 -9.70 -23.63
N ASN A 164 -12.04 -9.38 -24.12
CA ASN A 164 -12.48 -9.70 -25.48
C ASN A 164 -12.04 -8.66 -26.53
N ILE A 165 -11.33 -7.61 -26.09
CA ILE A 165 -10.86 -6.49 -26.91
C ILE A 165 -9.42 -6.20 -26.50
N GLU A 166 -8.53 -6.08 -27.49
CA GLU A 166 -7.09 -5.86 -27.30
C GLU A 166 -6.78 -4.60 -26.47
N GLU A 167 -7.57 -3.54 -26.62
CA GLU A 167 -7.42 -2.28 -25.88
C GLU A 167 -7.44 -2.48 -24.35
N LYS A 168 -8.24 -3.44 -23.85
CA LYS A 168 -8.29 -3.76 -22.42
C LYS A 168 -7.05 -4.53 -21.95
N LEU A 169 -6.48 -5.38 -22.79
CA LEU A 169 -5.22 -6.07 -22.50
C LEU A 169 -4.05 -5.08 -22.45
N ILE A 170 -4.03 -4.12 -23.38
CA ILE A 170 -3.05 -3.02 -23.37
C ILE A 170 -3.23 -2.18 -22.10
N LEU A 171 -4.47 -1.83 -21.74
CA LEU A 171 -4.74 -1.06 -20.53
C LEU A 171 -4.31 -1.80 -19.24
N THR A 172 -4.55 -3.11 -19.14
CA THR A 172 -4.13 -3.90 -17.98
C THR A 172 -2.61 -4.05 -17.93
N SER A 173 -1.96 -4.39 -19.04
CA SER A 173 -0.50 -4.56 -19.09
C SER A 173 0.27 -3.26 -18.81
N THR A 174 -0.23 -2.11 -19.27
CA THR A 174 0.37 -0.79 -18.97
C THR A 174 0.27 -0.38 -17.50
N LYS A 175 -0.64 -0.98 -16.73
CA LYS A 175 -0.80 -0.77 -15.28
C LYS A 175 0.08 -1.69 -14.44
N VAL A 176 0.85 -2.61 -15.04
CA VAL A 176 1.75 -3.52 -14.31
C VAL A 176 3.18 -3.11 -14.62
N HIS A 177 3.83 -2.46 -13.66
CA HIS A 177 5.22 -2.02 -13.76
C HIS A 177 6.14 -3.08 -13.15
N VAL A 178 7.02 -3.65 -13.96
CA VAL A 178 7.97 -4.70 -13.54
C VAL A 178 9.36 -4.08 -13.33
N PHE A 179 9.98 -4.38 -12.19
CA PHE A 179 11.31 -3.90 -11.77
C PHE A 179 12.22 -5.05 -11.38
#